data_AF-A0A2W4TTE9-F1
#
_entry.id   AF-A0A2W4TTE9-F1
#
_cell.length_a   1.000
_cell.length_b   1.000
_cell.length_c   1.000
_cell.angle_alpha   90.00
_cell.angle_beta   90.00
_cell.angle_gamma   90.00
#
_symmetry.space_group_name_H-M   'P 1'
#
loop_
_entity.id
_entity.type
_entity.pdbx_description
1 polymer ?
#
loop_
_entity_poly.entity_id
_entity_poly.type
_entity_poly.pdbx_seq_one_letter_code
_entity_poly.pdbx_strand_id
1 'polypeptide(L)'
;MKRVIKGKEPPALTAWKAENHDSPQNLVYGNLPGKVLDNIKEQMLKEQGYLCGYTMRRLNAVTECHLEHIEPQNASTRDLDYANMLACFPSDGGDTKPGYGAPIKGGVAVNS
;
A
#
# COMPACT_ATOMS: atom_id res chain seq x y z
N MET A 1 -6.45 10.98 -9.82
CA MET A 1 -6.76 9.76 -9.06
C MET A 1 -8.23 9.42 -9.26
N LYS A 2 -8.56 8.21 -9.72
CA LYS A 2 -9.96 7.74 -9.73
C LYS A 2 -10.45 7.66 -8.29
N ARG A 3 -11.68 8.09 -8.02
CA ARG A 3 -12.26 7.95 -6.68
C ARG A 3 -12.34 6.45 -6.32
N VAL A 4 -11.60 6.04 -5.30
CA VAL A 4 -11.68 4.69 -4.74
C VAL A 4 -12.82 4.68 -3.72
N ILE A 5 -13.84 3.86 -3.96
CA ILE A 5 -14.92 3.67 -2.99
C ILE A 5 -14.53 2.45 -2.15
N LYS A 6 -14.13 2.70 -0.91
CA LYS A 6 -13.74 1.64 0.02
C LYS A 6 -14.94 0.82 0.44
N GLY A 7 -14.79 -0.50 0.37
CA GLY A 7 -15.74 -1.45 0.92
C GLY A 7 -15.53 -1.64 2.42
N LYS A 8 -16.07 -2.75 2.93
CA LYS A 8 -15.78 -3.19 4.30
C LYS A 8 -14.33 -3.65 4.39
N GLU A 9 -13.73 -3.53 5.57
CA GLU A 9 -12.41 -4.13 5.83
C GLU A 9 -12.39 -5.63 5.46
N PRO A 10 -11.31 -6.13 4.83
CA PRO A 10 -11.16 -7.55 4.54
C PRO A 10 -11.30 -8.40 5.82
N PRO A 11 -12.12 -9.47 5.81
CA PRO A 11 -12.30 -10.32 6.99
C PRO A 11 -11.00 -10.86 7.59
N ALA A 12 -9.99 -11.10 6.75
CA ALA A 12 -8.66 -11.54 7.20
C ALA A 12 -7.95 -10.49 8.08
N LEU A 13 -8.08 -9.20 7.76
CA LEU A 13 -7.50 -8.12 8.58
C LEU A 13 -8.26 -7.98 9.90
N THR A 14 -9.59 -8.04 9.85
CA THR A 14 -10.44 -7.99 11.04
C THR A 14 -10.16 -9.16 11.99
N ALA A 15 -10.05 -10.38 11.46
CA ALA A 15 -9.71 -11.57 12.24
C ALA A 15 -8.33 -11.45 12.88
N TRP A 16 -7.31 -11.03 12.10
CA TRP A 16 -5.96 -10.85 12.63
C TRP A 16 -5.89 -9.79 13.75
N LYS A 17 -6.62 -8.68 13.61
CA LYS A 17 -6.75 -7.67 14.67
C LYS A 17 -7.38 -8.25 15.94
N ALA A 18 -8.42 -9.06 15.80
CA ALA A 18 -9.08 -9.71 16.92
C ALA A 18 -8.17 -10.73 17.62
N GLU A 19 -7.42 -11.53 16.86
CA GLU A 19 -6.45 -12.50 17.38
C GLU A 19 -5.30 -11.84 18.15
N ASN A 20 -4.95 -10.60 17.81
CA ASN A 20 -3.87 -9.84 18.46
C ASN A 20 -4.39 -8.78 19.44
N HIS A 21 -5.69 -8.79 19.78
CA HIS A 21 -6.31 -7.80 20.66
C HIS A 21 -5.61 -7.69 22.01
N ASP A 22 -5.20 -8.83 22.58
CA ASP A 22 -4.55 -8.89 23.90
C ASP A 22 -3.04 -8.57 23.84
N SER A 23 -2.50 -8.29 22.66
CA SER A 23 -1.11 -7.88 22.44
C SER A 23 -1.04 -6.67 21.50
N PRO A 24 -1.43 -5.47 21.97
CA PRO A 24 -1.52 -4.27 21.12
C PRO A 24 -0.22 -3.89 20.42
N GLN A 25 0.94 -4.25 20.97
CA GLN A 25 2.24 -4.08 20.32
C GLN A 25 2.40 -4.86 19.00
N ASN A 26 1.59 -5.91 18.80
CA ASN A 26 1.56 -6.66 17.56
C ASN A 26 0.69 -5.99 16.49
N LEU A 27 -0.19 -5.06 16.88
CA LEU A 27 -1.12 -4.34 16.01
C LEU A 27 -0.42 -3.20 15.25
N VAL A 28 0.59 -3.56 14.47
CA VAL A 28 1.30 -2.67 13.54
C VAL A 28 1.37 -3.32 12.16
N TYR A 29 1.34 -2.52 11.10
CA TYR A 29 1.31 -3.00 9.72
C TYR A 29 2.49 -3.92 9.40
N GLY A 30 3.68 -3.61 9.92
CA GLY A 30 4.89 -4.41 9.73
C GLY A 30 4.79 -5.85 10.25
N ASN A 31 3.83 -6.14 11.12
CA ASN A 31 3.59 -7.48 11.67
C ASN A 31 2.48 -8.25 10.93
N LEU A 32 1.86 -7.66 9.90
CA LEU A 32 0.83 -8.34 9.12
C LEU A 32 1.44 -9.57 8.41
N PRO A 33 0.85 -10.76 8.56
CA PRO A 33 1.28 -11.94 7.81
C PRO A 33 1.10 -11.72 6.31
N GLY A 34 2.01 -12.29 5.49
CA GLY A 34 1.95 -12.17 4.03
C GLY A 34 0.57 -12.54 3.44
N LYS A 35 -0.07 -13.59 3.97
CA LYS A 35 -1.42 -14.00 3.56
C LYS A 35 -2.48 -12.93 3.83
N VAL A 36 -2.38 -12.20 4.95
CA VAL A 36 -3.29 -11.10 5.28
C VAL A 36 -3.04 -9.92 4.33
N LEU A 37 -1.77 -9.60 4.07
CA LEU A 37 -1.39 -8.57 3.09
C LEU A 37 -1.94 -8.89 1.69
N ASP A 38 -1.84 -10.13 1.22
CA ASP A 38 -2.38 -10.55 -0.07
C ASP A 38 -3.90 -10.39 -0.13
N ASN A 39 -4.62 -10.77 0.94
CA ASN A 39 -6.08 -10.56 1.02
C ASN A 39 -6.45 -9.07 0.95
N ILE A 40 -5.70 -8.21 1.63
CA ILE A 40 -5.88 -6.76 1.56
C ILE A 40 -5.66 -6.28 0.12
N LYS A 41 -4.56 -6.69 -0.53
CA LYS A 41 -4.25 -6.31 -1.91
C LYS A 41 -5.32 -6.79 -2.91
N GLU A 42 -5.79 -8.03 -2.78
CA GLU A 42 -6.82 -8.58 -3.66
C GLU A 42 -8.11 -7.75 -3.60
N GLN A 43 -8.56 -7.41 -2.41
CA GLN A 43 -9.75 -6.58 -2.24
C GLN A 43 -9.52 -5.17 -2.76
N MET A 44 -8.34 -4.60 -2.48
CA MET A 44 -7.95 -3.28 -2.94
C MET A 44 -7.94 -3.17 -4.47
N LEU A 45 -7.42 -4.17 -5.16
CA LEU A 45 -7.41 -4.23 -6.61
C LEU A 45 -8.84 -4.23 -7.17
N LYS A 46 -9.76 -5.00 -6.57
CA LYS A 46 -11.17 -5.02 -6.98
C LYS A 46 -11.82 -3.65 -6.78
N GLU A 47 -11.61 -3.00 -5.64
CA GLU A 47 -12.17 -1.68 -5.32
C GLU A 47 -11.61 -0.56 -6.19
N GLN A 48 -10.32 -0.60 -6.53
CA GLN A 48 -9.66 0.36 -7.42
C GLN A 48 -10.01 0.11 -8.90
N GLY A 49 -10.60 -1.04 -9.22
CA GLY A 49 -10.87 -1.48 -10.59
C GLY A 49 -9.60 -1.86 -11.34
N TYR A 50 -8.65 -2.50 -10.64
CA TYR A 50 -7.38 -2.98 -11.18
C TYR A 50 -6.48 -1.85 -11.70
N LEU A 51 -6.54 -0.68 -11.05
CA LEU A 51 -5.71 0.48 -11.36
C LEU A 51 -4.85 0.84 -10.15
N CYS A 52 -3.60 1.20 -10.37
CA CYS A 52 -2.71 1.77 -9.35
C CYS A 52 -3.29 3.08 -8.80
N GLY A 53 -3.23 3.26 -7.48
CA GLY A 53 -3.78 4.44 -6.79
C GLY A 53 -3.19 5.76 -7.27
N TYR A 54 -1.90 5.81 -7.60
CA TYR A 54 -1.23 7.05 -8.05
C TYR A 54 -1.00 7.10 -9.55
N THR A 55 -0.37 6.08 -10.12
CA THR A 55 0.04 6.11 -11.53
C THR A 55 -1.10 5.83 -12.49
N MET A 56 -2.26 5.34 -11.99
CA MET A 56 -3.42 4.94 -12.78
C MET A 56 -3.13 3.82 -13.79
N ARG A 57 -1.95 3.19 -13.73
CA ARG A 57 -1.62 2.04 -14.58
C ARG A 57 -2.42 0.80 -14.18
N ARG A 58 -2.63 -0.12 -15.11
CA ARG A 58 -3.29 -1.39 -14.81
C ARG A 58 -2.41 -2.27 -13.91
N LEU A 59 -3.04 -2.89 -12.92
CA LEU A 59 -2.47 -3.90 -12.03
C LEU A 59 -3.30 -5.18 -12.19
N ASN A 60 -2.70 -6.25 -12.69
CA ASN A 60 -3.39 -7.50 -12.98
C ASN A 60 -3.34 -8.50 -11.81
N ALA A 61 -2.35 -8.36 -10.92
CA ALA A 61 -2.12 -9.28 -9.81
C ALA A 61 -1.57 -8.57 -8.57
N VAL A 62 -1.75 -9.20 -7.41
CA VAL A 62 -1.20 -8.71 -6.12
C VAL A 62 0.32 -8.65 -6.09
N THR A 63 0.99 -9.41 -6.97
CA THR A 63 2.44 -9.43 -7.12
C THR A 63 3.00 -8.23 -7.88
N GLU A 64 2.13 -7.44 -8.53
CA GLU A 64 2.50 -6.22 -9.26
C GLU A 64 2.38 -4.96 -8.40
N CYS A 65 1.90 -5.08 -7.17
CA CYS A 65 1.64 -3.94 -6.30
C CYS A 65 2.10 -4.10 -4.85
N HIS A 66 2.36 -2.97 -4.22
CA HIS A 66 2.50 -2.81 -2.77
C HIS A 66 1.30 -2.07 -2.21
N LEU A 67 1.19 -2.05 -0.87
CA LEU A 67 0.21 -1.19 -0.20
C LEU A 67 0.92 0.09 0.22
N GLU A 68 0.33 1.21 -0.15
CA GLU A 68 0.74 2.55 0.26
C GLU A 68 -0.26 3.11 1.27
N HIS A 69 0.22 3.89 2.24
CA HIS A 69 -0.65 4.62 3.15
C HIS A 69 -0.90 6.05 2.66
N ILE A 70 -2.15 6.51 2.66
CA ILE A 70 -2.52 7.88 2.26
C ILE A 70 -1.96 8.88 3.29
N GLU A 71 -2.18 8.60 4.57
CA GLU A 71 -1.52 9.27 5.68
C GLU A 71 -0.29 8.45 6.10
N PRO A 72 0.91 9.05 6.14
CA PRO A 72 2.14 8.34 6.48
C PRO A 72 2.09 7.67 7.86
N GLN A 73 2.66 6.46 7.96
CA GLN A 73 2.68 5.68 9.20
C GLN A 73 3.39 6.40 10.36
N ASN A 74 4.40 7.21 10.08
CA ASN A 74 5.14 7.97 11.10
C ASN A 74 4.40 9.21 11.61
N ALA A 75 3.34 9.64 10.92
CA ALA A 75 2.59 10.85 11.21
C ALA A 75 1.13 10.55 11.60
N SER A 76 0.71 9.28 11.58
CA SER A 76 -0.67 8.87 11.79
C SER A 76 -0.75 7.55 12.56
N THR A 77 -1.78 7.41 13.39
CA THR A 77 -2.11 6.15 14.08
C THR A 77 -2.97 5.21 13.21
N ARG A 78 -3.19 5.58 11.94
CA ARG A 78 -4.06 4.87 10.98
C ARG A 78 -3.32 3.82 10.15
N ASP A 79 -2.29 3.22 10.73
CA ASP A 79 -1.41 2.28 10.05
C ASP A 79 -2.15 0.99 9.62
N LEU A 80 -3.07 0.50 10.46
CA LEU A 80 -3.92 -0.65 10.16
C LEU A 80 -5.31 -0.28 9.64
N ASP A 81 -5.56 1.00 9.35
CA ASP A 81 -6.86 1.44 8.83
C ASP A 81 -6.94 1.11 7.33
N TYR A 82 -7.83 0.19 6.97
CA TYR A 82 -8.04 -0.19 5.57
C TYR A 82 -8.44 1.00 4.67
N ALA A 83 -9.13 1.99 5.22
CA ALA A 83 -9.49 3.21 4.48
C ALA A 83 -8.26 4.08 4.16
N ASN A 84 -7.18 3.93 4.92
CA ASN A 84 -5.92 4.64 4.73
C ASN A 84 -4.96 3.93 3.76
N MET A 85 -5.30 2.76 3.21
CA MET A 85 -4.41 1.99 2.32
C MET A 85 -4.75 2.17 0.84
N LEU A 86 -3.79 1.99 -0.07
CA LEU A 86 -3.99 1.96 -1.53
C LEU A 86 -3.07 0.91 -2.17
N ALA A 87 -3.53 0.24 -3.23
CA ALA A 87 -2.66 -0.62 -4.04
C ALA A 87 -1.92 0.21 -5.08
N CYS A 88 -0.59 0.19 -5.03
CA CYS A 88 0.28 1.01 -5.87
C CYS A 88 1.34 0.17 -6.58
N PHE A 89 1.80 0.64 -7.75
CA PHE A 89 2.98 0.11 -8.45
C PHE A 89 4.23 0.89 -8.01
N PRO A 90 5.43 0.28 -8.04
CA PRO A 90 5.73 -1.14 -8.27
C PRO A 90 5.58 -1.96 -6.99
N SER A 91 5.62 -3.29 -7.11
CA SER A 91 5.50 -4.18 -5.96
C SER A 91 6.59 -4.04 -4.89
N ASP A 92 7.71 -3.39 -5.21
CA ASP A 92 8.81 -3.10 -4.31
C ASP A 92 8.71 -1.71 -3.63
N GLY A 93 7.63 -0.96 -3.87
CA GLY A 93 7.43 0.35 -3.24
C GLY A 93 8.16 1.51 -3.93
N GLY A 94 8.85 1.29 -5.05
CA GLY A 94 9.43 2.38 -5.82
C GLY A 94 10.27 1.92 -7.01
N ASP A 95 10.06 2.56 -8.17
CA ASP A 95 10.98 2.44 -9.29
C ASP A 95 12.34 3.01 -8.84
N THR A 96 13.31 2.15 -8.54
CA THR A 96 14.72 2.56 -8.35
C THR A 96 15.35 3.10 -9.65
N LYS A 97 14.59 3.09 -10.75
CA LYS A 97 14.96 3.70 -12.02
C LYS A 97 14.42 5.14 -12.07
N PRO A 98 15.27 6.16 -12.31
CA PRO A 98 14.84 7.55 -12.39
C PRO A 98 14.13 7.79 -13.74
N GLY A 99 12.90 7.30 -13.88
CA GLY A 99 12.09 7.49 -15.08
C GLY A 99 11.23 8.75 -15.03
N TYR A 100 10.76 9.13 -13.84
CA TYR A 100 9.97 10.34 -13.62
C TYR A 100 10.26 10.93 -12.23
N GLY A 101 11.04 12.00 -12.23
CA GLY A 101 11.47 12.78 -11.07
C GLY A 101 12.61 13.71 -11.51
N ALA A 102 12.58 14.98 -11.12
CA ALA A 102 13.65 15.92 -11.51
C ALA A 102 15.02 15.32 -11.11
N PRO A 103 15.99 15.19 -12.02
CA PRO A 103 17.23 14.44 -11.76
C PRO A 103 18.21 15.19 -10.84
N ILE A 104 17.77 16.22 -10.11
CA ILE A 104 18.66 17.10 -9.39
C ILE A 104 18.05 17.50 -8.05
N LYS A 105 18.50 16.84 -6.98
CA LYS A 105 18.51 17.43 -5.65
C LYS A 105 19.97 17.76 -5.31
N GLY A 106 20.36 19.03 -5.50
CA GLY A 106 21.64 19.54 -4.98
C GLY A 106 22.81 19.70 -5.96
N GLY A 107 22.58 19.84 -7.28
CA GLY A 107 23.54 20.51 -8.16
C GLY A 107 24.85 19.79 -8.50
N VAL A 108 24.89 18.46 -8.54
CA VAL A 108 26.01 17.75 -9.18
C VAL A 108 25.49 16.71 -10.16
N ALA A 109 25.89 16.82 -11.42
CA ALA A 109 25.57 15.88 -12.48
C ALA A 109 26.30 14.55 -12.24
N VAL A 110 25.57 13.44 -12.32
CA VAL A 110 26.17 12.11 -12.41
C VAL A 110 26.48 11.82 -13.87
N ASN A 111 27.75 11.62 -14.20
CA ASN A 111 28.18 11.27 -15.55
C ASN A 111 27.70 9.85 -15.90
N SER A 112 27.32 9.70 -17.16
CA SER A 112 26.84 8.48 -17.81
C SER A 112 27.83 7.33 -17.79
#